data_AF-A0A0G4LMQ7-F1
#
_entry.id   AF-A0A0G4LMQ7-F1
#
_cell.length_a   1.000
_cell.length_b   1.000
_cell.length_c   1.000
_cell.angle_alpha   90.00
_cell.angle_beta   90.00
_cell.angle_gamma   90.00
#
_symmetry.space_group_name_H-M   'P 1'
#
loop_
_entity.id
_entity.type
_entity.pdbx_description
1 polymer ?
#
loop_
_entity_poly.entity_id
_entity_poly.type
_entity_poly.pdbx_seq_one_letter_code
_entity_poly.pdbx_strand_id
1 'polypeptide(L)'
;MIKSKYRKLSRTLHPDKVKPNPAKNETIESLNDAYVEISKAYQALTDEEVRNNYIQYGHPDGKQSFSIGIALPPWIISDGNGKYVVVLYTLLLGVLLPYLVGSWWYGTQRMSKEGVLMESANDLF
;
A
#
# COMPACT_ATOMS: atom_id res chain seq x y z
N MET A 1 13.83 -16.82 -34.94
CA MET A 1 14.08 -15.38 -34.72
C MET A 1 14.35 -15.04 -33.25
N ILE A 2 13.49 -15.47 -32.31
CA ILE A 2 13.57 -15.16 -30.87
C ILE A 2 14.88 -15.65 -30.21
N LYS A 3 15.21 -16.94 -30.36
CA LYS A 3 16.47 -17.54 -29.83
C LYS A 3 17.74 -16.80 -30.26
N SER A 4 17.77 -16.31 -31.50
CA SER A 4 18.93 -15.58 -32.01
C SER A 4 19.08 -14.20 -31.37
N LYS A 5 17.97 -13.49 -31.09
CA LYS A 5 18.01 -12.19 -30.42
C LYS A 5 18.35 -12.34 -28.95
N TYR A 6 17.74 -13.31 -28.26
CA TYR A 6 18.11 -13.66 -26.88
C TYR A 6 19.61 -13.96 -26.76
N ARG A 7 20.17 -14.80 -27.63
CA ARG A 7 21.61 -15.10 -27.63
C ARG A 7 22.50 -13.88 -27.84
N LYS A 8 22.08 -12.93 -28.69
CA LYS A 8 22.84 -11.68 -28.93
C LYS A 8 22.81 -10.79 -27.68
N LEU A 9 21.63 -10.58 -27.11
CA LEU A 9 21.42 -9.72 -25.95
C LEU A 9 22.02 -10.30 -24.66
N SER A 10 21.83 -11.59 -24.40
CA SER A 10 22.40 -12.29 -23.24
C SER A 10 23.93 -12.20 -23.23
N ARG A 11 24.59 -12.27 -24.40
CA ARG A 11 26.05 -12.10 -24.50
C ARG A 11 26.53 -10.68 -24.19
N THR A 12 25.76 -9.67 -24.57
CA THR A 12 26.13 -8.25 -24.36
C THR A 12 25.82 -7.79 -22.95
N LEU A 13 24.75 -8.32 -22.34
CA LEU A 13 24.24 -7.91 -21.02
C LEU A 13 24.58 -8.92 -19.91
N HIS A 14 25.49 -9.86 -20.17
CA HIS A 14 25.87 -10.87 -19.20
C HIS A 14 26.47 -10.21 -17.94
N PRO A 15 26.04 -10.60 -16.71
CA PRO A 15 26.45 -9.92 -15.48
C PRO A 15 27.98 -9.92 -15.27
N ASP A 16 28.68 -10.95 -15.75
CA ASP A 16 30.15 -11.04 -15.70
C ASP A 16 30.89 -10.08 -16.65
N LYS A 17 30.22 -9.58 -17.70
CA LYS A 17 30.86 -8.78 -18.77
C LYS A 17 30.53 -7.30 -18.70
N VAL A 18 29.38 -6.95 -18.13
CA VAL A 18 28.96 -5.55 -18.05
C VAL A 18 29.57 -4.93 -16.79
N LYS A 19 30.25 -3.79 -16.98
CA LYS A 19 30.76 -2.98 -15.87
C LYS A 19 29.87 -1.76 -15.72
N PRO A 20 29.49 -1.37 -14.49
CA PRO A 20 28.69 -0.18 -14.25
C PRO A 20 29.41 1.04 -14.82
N ASN A 21 28.72 1.81 -15.66
CA ASN A 21 29.26 3.04 -16.18
C ASN A 21 28.88 4.21 -15.24
N PRO A 22 29.85 4.84 -14.56
CA PRO A 22 29.56 5.95 -13.65
C PRO A 22 28.96 7.17 -14.35
N ALA A 23 29.11 7.31 -15.67
CA ALA A 23 28.47 8.38 -16.44
C ALA A 23 26.96 8.17 -16.68
N LYS A 24 26.46 6.95 -16.46
CA LYS A 24 25.05 6.58 -16.70
C LYS A 24 24.26 6.30 -15.44
N ASN A 25 24.85 6.49 -14.26
CA ASN A 25 24.27 6.10 -12.96
C ASN A 25 23.81 4.63 -12.93
N GLU A 26 24.45 3.75 -13.72
CA GLU A 26 24.13 2.32 -13.75
C GLU A 26 24.79 1.64 -12.53
N THR A 27 23.99 0.98 -11.70
CA THR A 27 24.49 0.12 -10.61
C THR A 27 24.62 -1.32 -11.10
N ILE A 28 25.44 -2.13 -10.41
CA ILE A 28 25.55 -3.57 -10.70
C ILE A 28 24.17 -4.25 -10.62
N GLU A 29 23.34 -3.82 -9.67
CA GLU A 29 21.96 -4.28 -9.49
C GLU A 29 21.11 -3.99 -10.73
N SER A 30 21.11 -2.75 -11.23
CA SER A 30 20.34 -2.37 -12.42
C SER A 30 20.71 -3.17 -13.67
N LEU A 31 21.99 -3.56 -13.79
CA LEU A 31 22.48 -4.39 -14.89
C LEU A 31 22.03 -5.84 -14.76
N ASN A 32 22.01 -6.37 -13.52
CA ASN A 32 21.46 -7.69 -13.25
C ASN A 32 19.95 -7.72 -13.56
N ASP A 33 19.22 -6.69 -13.17
CA ASP A 33 17.79 -6.57 -13.43
C ASP A 33 17.48 -6.59 -14.93
N ALA A 34 18.26 -5.85 -15.73
CA ALA A 34 18.14 -5.86 -17.18
C ALA A 34 18.39 -7.26 -17.79
N TYR A 35 19.34 -8.02 -17.25
CA TYR A 35 19.58 -9.40 -17.68
C TYR A 35 18.43 -10.35 -17.32
N VAL A 36 17.89 -10.19 -16.11
CA VAL A 36 16.73 -10.95 -15.63
C VAL A 36 15.52 -10.65 -16.51
N GLU A 37 15.27 -9.38 -16.86
CA GLU A 37 14.17 -8.97 -17.71
C GLU A 37 14.21 -9.61 -19.10
N ILE A 38 15.40 -9.68 -19.72
CA ILE A 38 15.57 -10.33 -21.02
C ILE A 38 15.32 -11.84 -20.94
N SER A 39 15.74 -12.47 -19.85
CA SER A 39 15.49 -13.90 -19.61
C SER A 39 14.00 -14.17 -19.42
N LYS A 40 13.30 -13.33 -18.66
CA LYS A 40 11.85 -13.37 -18.47
C LYS A 40 11.09 -13.12 -19.78
N ALA A 41 11.53 -12.15 -20.58
CA ALA A 41 10.94 -11.86 -21.88
C ALA A 41 11.11 -13.03 -22.85
N TYR A 42 12.27 -13.71 -22.82
CA TYR A 42 12.47 -14.93 -23.60
C TYR A 42 11.50 -16.03 -23.17
N GLN A 43 11.36 -16.27 -21.86
CA GLN A 43 10.42 -17.26 -21.32
C GLN A 43 8.97 -16.95 -21.72
N ALA A 44 8.52 -15.71 -21.58
CA ALA A 44 7.18 -15.27 -21.99
C ALA A 44 6.90 -15.43 -23.49
N LEU A 45 7.95 -15.45 -24.33
CA LEU A 45 7.82 -15.64 -25.77
C LEU A 45 7.95 -17.11 -26.21
N THR A 46 8.49 -17.99 -25.37
CA THR A 46 8.70 -19.41 -25.71
C THR A 46 7.79 -20.38 -24.98
N ASP A 47 7.30 -20.00 -23.80
CA ASP A 47 6.46 -20.83 -22.95
C ASP A 47 5.01 -20.34 -23.00
N GLU A 48 4.08 -21.26 -23.26
CA GLU A 48 2.65 -20.95 -23.36
C GLU A 48 2.04 -20.56 -22.02
N GLU A 49 2.49 -21.15 -20.91
CA GLU A 49 1.98 -20.84 -19.58
C GLU A 49 2.40 -19.43 -19.15
N VAL A 50 3.69 -19.12 -19.31
CA VAL A 50 4.26 -17.80 -19.00
C VAL A 50 3.65 -16.73 -19.91
N ARG A 51 3.40 -17.05 -21.18
CA ARG A 51 2.70 -16.17 -22.10
C ARG A 51 1.28 -15.86 -21.62
N ASN A 52 0.53 -16.88 -21.20
CA ASN A 52 -0.83 -16.68 -20.70
C ASN A 52 -0.84 -15.84 -19.43
N ASN A 53 0.12 -16.06 -18.52
CA ASN A 53 0.32 -15.22 -17.33
C ASN A 53 0.61 -13.76 -17.70
N TYR A 54 1.46 -13.53 -18.70
CA TYR A 54 1.75 -12.19 -19.19
C TYR A 54 0.52 -11.50 -19.80
N ILE A 55 -0.30 -12.22 -20.56
CA ILE A 55 -1.54 -11.69 -21.15
C ILE A 55 -2.57 -11.36 -20.04
N GLN A 56 -2.68 -12.22 -19.04
CA GLN A 56 -3.69 -12.09 -17.99
C GLN A 56 -3.31 -11.06 -16.92
N TYR A 57 -2.04 -10.99 -16.55
CA TYR A 57 -1.57 -10.20 -15.40
C TYR A 57 -0.58 -9.09 -15.78
N GLY A 58 -0.15 -9.00 -17.04
CA GLY A 58 0.86 -8.05 -17.51
C GLY A 58 2.29 -8.39 -17.06
N HIS A 59 2.50 -9.56 -16.44
CA HIS A 59 3.78 -9.97 -15.89
C HIS A 59 4.03 -11.48 -16.11
N PRO A 60 5.24 -11.90 -16.54
CA PRO A 60 5.52 -13.31 -16.85
C PRO A 60 5.39 -14.24 -15.64
N ASP A 61 5.71 -13.73 -14.44
CA ASP A 61 5.61 -14.49 -13.18
C ASP A 61 4.16 -14.57 -12.65
N GLY A 62 3.16 -14.06 -13.38
CA GLY A 62 1.75 -14.07 -12.99
C GLY A 62 1.34 -12.91 -12.07
N LYS A 63 0.30 -13.12 -11.27
CA LYS A 63 -0.26 -12.09 -10.38
C LYS A 63 0.78 -11.60 -9.38
N GLN A 64 1.28 -10.38 -9.58
CA GLN A 64 2.13 -9.73 -8.59
C GLN A 64 1.27 -9.32 -7.39
N SER A 65 1.54 -9.94 -6.24
CA SER A 65 1.04 -9.43 -4.97
C SER A 65 1.78 -8.13 -4.66
N PHE A 66 1.14 -6.99 -4.93
CA PHE A 66 1.61 -5.72 -4.38
C PHE A 66 1.48 -5.79 -2.85
N SER A 67 2.58 -6.11 -2.18
CA SER A 67 2.71 -5.86 -0.75
C SER A 67 2.83 -4.35 -0.56
N ILE A 68 1.69 -3.66 -0.53
CA ILE A 68 1.61 -2.32 0.02
C ILE A 68 1.98 -2.47 1.49
N GLY A 69 3.26 -2.27 1.78
CA GLY A 69 3.77 -2.18 3.13
C GLY A 69 3.24 -0.90 3.75
N ILE A 70 2.06 -0.97 4.37
CA ILE A 70 1.64 0.09 5.27
C ILE A 70 2.69 0.10 6.38
N ALA A 71 3.36 1.23 6.60
CA ALA A 71 4.42 1.38 7.60
C ALA A 71 3.91 1.33 9.07
N LEU A 72 2.80 0.63 9.31
CA LEU A 72 2.30 0.35 10.63
C LEU A 72 3.14 -0.77 11.25
N PRO A 73 3.56 -0.61 12.51
CA PRO A 73 4.44 -1.58 13.12
C PRO A 73 3.70 -2.92 13.27
N PRO A 74 4.40 -4.05 13.02
CA PRO A 74 3.77 -5.35 12.83
C PRO A 74 3.03 -5.85 14.08
N TRP A 75 3.36 -5.34 15.27
CA TRP A 75 2.68 -5.70 16.51
C TRP A 75 1.21 -5.26 16.61
N ILE A 76 0.79 -4.28 15.80
CA ILE A 76 -0.61 -3.83 15.73
C ILE A 76 -1.46 -4.78 14.87
N ILE A 77 -0.86 -5.35 13.82
CA ILE A 77 -1.57 -6.07 12.74
C ILE A 77 -1.32 -7.58 12.77
N SER A 78 -0.29 -8.06 13.48
CA SER A 78 0.04 -9.48 13.56
C SER A 78 -1.12 -10.35 14.08
N ASP A 79 -1.18 -11.58 13.56
CA ASP A 79 -2.30 -12.54 13.57
C ASP A 79 -2.92 -12.93 14.93
N GLY A 80 -2.56 -12.28 16.04
CA GLY A 80 -3.17 -12.49 17.36
C GLY A 80 -3.96 -11.29 17.90
N ASN A 81 -3.50 -10.06 17.63
CA ASN A 81 -3.90 -8.87 18.39
C ASN A 81 -4.79 -7.88 17.62
N GLY A 82 -4.88 -7.99 16.29
CA GLY A 82 -5.68 -7.07 15.48
C GLY A 82 -7.14 -6.98 15.91
N LYS A 83 -7.74 -8.08 16.38
CA LYS A 83 -9.13 -8.10 16.89
C LYS A 83 -9.35 -7.19 18.10
N TYR A 84 -8.39 -7.09 19.01
CA TYR A 84 -8.51 -6.24 20.19
C TYR A 84 -8.40 -4.76 19.84
N VAL A 85 -7.53 -4.42 18.90
CA VAL A 85 -7.38 -3.05 18.38
C VAL A 85 -8.68 -2.60 17.71
N VAL A 86 -9.29 -3.45 16.90
CA VAL A 86 -10.58 -3.16 16.25
C VAL A 86 -11.69 -2.95 17.27
N VAL A 87 -11.82 -3.84 18.26
CA VAL A 87 -12.83 -3.71 19.32
C VAL A 87 -12.63 -2.42 20.12
N LEU A 88 -11.39 -2.13 20.55
CA LEU A 88 -11.07 -0.90 21.27
C LEU A 88 -11.43 0.35 20.46
N TYR A 89 -11.07 0.37 19.17
CA TYR A 89 -11.37 1.48 18.28
C TYR A 89 -12.88 1.67 18.09
N THR A 90 -13.63 0.59 17.89
CA THR A 90 -15.09 0.64 17.74
C THR A 90 -15.79 1.10 19.01
N LEU A 91 -15.28 0.74 20.20
CA LEU A 91 -15.83 1.22 21.46
C LEU A 91 -15.51 2.69 21.70
N LEU A 92 -14.28 3.13 21.41
CA LEU A 92 -13.91 4.53 21.52
C LEU A 92 -14.78 5.39 20.58
N LEU A 93 -14.92 5.03 19.32
CA LEU A 93 -15.77 5.81 18.42
C LEU A 93 -17.26 5.63 18.68
N GLY A 94 -17.71 4.43 19.05
CA GLY A 94 -19.13 4.14 19.24
C GLY A 94 -19.71 4.65 20.55
N VAL A 95 -18.88 4.79 21.60
CA VAL A 95 -19.33 5.18 22.94
C VAL A 95 -18.77 6.54 23.34
N LEU A 96 -17.45 6.72 23.23
CA LEU A 96 -16.80 7.93 23.71
C LEU A 96 -17.14 9.15 22.85
N LEU A 97 -17.23 8.98 21.52
CA LEU A 97 -17.60 10.09 20.63
C LEU A 97 -19.05 10.56 20.86
N PRO A 98 -20.10 9.71 20.87
CA PRO A 98 -21.46 10.16 21.17
C PRO A 98 -21.60 10.73 22.58
N TYR A 99 -20.85 10.22 23.56
CA TYR A 99 -20.87 10.76 24.91
C TYR A 99 -20.33 12.19 24.97
N LEU A 100 -19.18 12.47 24.34
CA LEU A 100 -18.59 13.81 24.31
C LEU A 100 -19.46 14.77 23.49
N VAL A 101 -19.92 14.36 22.32
CA VAL A 101 -20.78 15.18 21.46
C VAL A 101 -22.12 15.45 22.15
N GLY A 102 -22.72 14.45 22.78
CA GLY A 102 -23.96 14.61 23.55
C GLY A 102 -23.78 15.57 24.72
N SER A 103 -22.74 15.37 25.54
CA SER A 103 -22.45 16.24 26.69
C SER A 103 -22.20 17.68 26.26
N TRP A 104 -21.46 17.89 25.17
CA TRP A 104 -21.25 19.21 24.59
C TRP A 104 -22.56 19.80 24.06
N TRP A 105 -23.33 19.04 23.27
CA TRP A 105 -24.60 19.49 22.70
C TRP A 105 -25.61 19.89 23.77
N TYR A 106 -25.82 19.07 24.80
CA TYR A 106 -26.69 19.41 25.93
C TYR A 106 -26.17 20.62 26.73
N GLY A 107 -24.86 20.77 26.87
CA GLY A 107 -24.25 21.96 27.46
C GLY A 107 -24.50 23.23 26.65
N THR A 108 -24.37 23.16 25.31
CA THR A 108 -24.63 24.27 24.39
C THR A 108 -26.12 24.62 24.33
N GLN A 109 -27.03 23.63 24.38
CA GLN A 109 -28.47 23.89 24.39
C GLN A 109 -28.96 24.59 25.67
N ARG A 110 -28.25 24.42 26.79
CA ARG A 110 -28.56 25.12 28.05
C ARG A 110 -28.18 26.61 28.02
N MET A 111 -27.41 27.04 27.03
CA MET A 111 -26.94 28.41 26.87
C MET A 111 -27.78 29.10 25.79
N SER A 112 -28.50 30.18 26.15
CA SER A 112 -29.14 31.06 25.15
C SER A 112 -28.08 31.82 24.32
N LYS A 113 -28.46 32.41 23.18
CA LYS A 113 -27.57 33.26 22.34
C LYS A 113 -26.89 34.41 23.11
N GLU A 114 -27.43 34.77 24.26
CA GLU A 114 -26.95 35.84 25.15
C GLU A 114 -26.14 35.31 26.36
N GLY A 115 -25.86 34.00 26.43
CA GLY A 115 -25.00 33.41 27.48
C GLY A 115 -25.69 33.18 28.83
N VAL A 116 -27.01 33.37 28.92
CA VAL A 116 -27.80 33.10 30.13
C VAL A 116 -28.38 31.68 30.06
N LEU A 117 -28.40 30.99 31.21
CA LEU A 117 -29.02 29.67 31.37
C LEU A 117 -30.51 29.77 31.04
N MET A 118 -31.01 28.89 30.16
CA MET A 118 -32.42 28.91 29.74
C MET A 118 -33.43 28.80 30.90
N GLU A 119 -33.03 28.16 32.00
CA GLU A 119 -33.82 28.05 33.23
C GLU A 119 -34.06 29.42 33.89
N SER A 120 -33.05 30.30 33.88
CA SER A 120 -33.14 31.66 34.46
C SER A 120 -34.00 32.61 33.62
N ALA A 121 -34.09 32.37 32.30
CA ALA A 121 -34.91 33.18 31.41
C ALA A 121 -36.41 32.87 31.56
N ASN A 122 -36.76 31.66 32.01
CA ASN A 122 -38.15 31.23 32.19
C ASN A 122 -38.77 31.71 33.52
N ASP A 123 -37.95 31.99 34.54
CA ASP A 123 -38.38 32.58 35.82
C ASP A 123 -38.60 34.10 35.75
N LEU A 124 -38.23 34.75 34.63
CA LEU A 124 -38.33 36.20 34.43
C LEU A 124 -39.54 36.63 33.57
N PHE A 125 -40.39 35.69 33.13
CA PHE A 125 -41.65 35.93 32.42
C PHE A 125 -42.83 35.33 33.19
#